data_AF-A0A538BHV3-F1
#
_entry.id   AF-A0A538BHV3-F1
#
_cell.length_a   1.000
_cell.length_b   1.000
_cell.length_c   1.000
_cell.angle_alpha   90.00
_cell.angle_beta   90.00
_cell.angle_gamma   90.00
#
_symmetry.space_group_name_H-M   'P 1'
#
loop_
_entity.id
_entity.type
_entity.pdbx_description
1 polymer ?
#
loop_
_entity_poly.entity_id
_entity_poly.type
_entity_poly.pdbx_seq_one_letter_code
_entity_poly.pdbx_strand_id
1 'polypeptide(L)'
;MSPSERGRASRGRGRLDAVVFLCALAVLTACSRGSPASPVSPSDRTTSPGRAWLAVLDAAEDPNELDTRYADLVGALDEASVTHVVVSPSACYSGLPSRYDGRYVLGVWGATEHAVRALLDSAGARGGWIGAVASTCVD
;
A
#
# COMPACT_ATOMS: atom_id res chain seq x y z
N MET A 1 -20.96 19.36 -63.94
CA MET A 1 -21.49 17.99 -64.12
C MET A 1 -21.31 17.22 -62.81
N SER A 2 -22.22 16.31 -62.56
CA SER A 2 -22.79 15.91 -61.26
C SER A 2 -21.86 15.26 -60.22
N PRO A 3 -22.25 15.34 -58.93
CA PRO A 3 -21.74 14.54 -57.82
C PRO A 3 -22.54 13.22 -57.68
N SER A 4 -21.90 12.12 -57.27
CA SER A 4 -22.56 10.88 -56.83
C SER A 4 -21.63 10.13 -55.86
N GLU A 5 -21.91 10.17 -54.56
CA GLU A 5 -22.66 9.15 -53.80
C GLU A 5 -21.80 7.98 -53.31
N ARG A 6 -21.53 7.99 -52.00
CA ARG A 6 -21.52 6.85 -51.04
C ARG A 6 -21.28 7.48 -49.66
N GLY A 7 -22.16 7.42 -48.66
CA GLY A 7 -23.29 6.54 -48.41
C GLY A 7 -22.99 5.57 -47.26
N ARG A 8 -23.10 6.06 -46.00
CA ARG A 8 -23.53 5.39 -44.72
C ARG A 8 -22.92 6.14 -43.52
N ALA A 9 -23.70 6.89 -42.73
CA ALA A 9 -24.52 6.44 -41.60
C ALA A 9 -23.69 5.63 -40.59
N SER A 10 -23.51 6.06 -39.33
CA SER A 10 -24.58 6.00 -38.31
C SER A 10 -24.22 6.79 -37.03
N ARG A 11 -25.26 7.47 -36.53
CA ARG A 11 -25.56 7.93 -35.16
C ARG A 11 -24.59 7.54 -34.02
N GLY A 12 -24.25 8.55 -33.22
CA GLY A 12 -23.77 8.39 -31.84
C GLY A 12 -23.86 9.70 -31.07
N ARG A 13 -25.08 10.16 -30.80
CA ARG A 13 -25.38 11.33 -29.97
C ARG A 13 -25.25 10.91 -28.49
N GLY A 14 -24.04 10.99 -27.95
CA GLY A 14 -23.73 10.71 -26.54
C GLY A 14 -23.50 12.01 -25.78
N ARG A 15 -24.57 12.50 -25.15
CA ARG A 15 -24.57 13.64 -24.23
C ARG A 15 -24.26 13.05 -22.84
N LEU A 16 -23.13 13.42 -22.23
CA LEU A 16 -22.79 13.07 -20.84
C LEU A 16 -22.09 14.32 -20.25
N ASP A 17 -22.89 15.27 -19.79
CA ASP A 17 -23.21 15.49 -18.37
C ASP A 17 -22.02 16.05 -17.58
N ALA A 18 -22.04 17.37 -17.47
CA ALA A 18 -21.14 18.15 -16.63
C ALA A 18 -21.48 17.87 -15.16
N VAL A 19 -20.61 17.12 -14.48
CA VAL A 19 -20.73 16.91 -13.04
C VAL A 19 -20.00 18.03 -12.32
N VAL A 20 -20.76 19.07 -11.96
CA VAL A 20 -20.36 20.11 -11.00
C VAL A 20 -20.43 19.51 -9.61
N PHE A 21 -19.29 19.15 -9.01
CA PHE A 21 -19.24 18.70 -7.62
C PHE A 21 -18.81 19.87 -6.72
N LEU A 22 -19.82 20.53 -6.15
CA LEU A 22 -19.70 21.70 -5.28
C LEU A 22 -19.99 21.23 -3.85
N CYS A 23 -18.97 20.81 -3.12
CA CYS A 23 -19.09 20.48 -1.69
C CYS A 23 -18.51 21.61 -0.84
N ALA A 24 -19.37 22.57 -0.51
CA ALA A 24 -19.18 23.48 0.60
C ALA A 24 -19.41 22.70 1.91
N LEU A 25 -18.43 22.69 2.81
CA LEU A 25 -18.62 22.30 4.19
C LEU A 25 -18.20 23.44 5.12
N ALA A 26 -19.19 23.85 5.90
CA ALA A 26 -19.24 25.05 6.69
C ALA A 26 -18.24 25.07 7.84
N VAL A 27 -17.71 26.27 8.07
CA VAL A 27 -17.03 26.69 9.30
C VAL A 27 -18.05 26.70 10.45
N LEU A 28 -17.79 25.94 11.50
CA LEU A 28 -18.40 26.17 12.82
C LEU A 28 -17.30 26.46 13.84
N THR A 29 -17.06 27.75 14.01
CA THR A 29 -16.40 28.38 15.15
C THR A 29 -17.33 28.27 16.37
N ALA A 30 -16.92 27.51 17.39
CA ALA A 30 -17.50 27.59 18.72
C ALA A 30 -16.38 27.81 19.75
N CYS A 31 -16.19 29.07 20.13
CA CYS A 31 -15.41 29.43 21.30
C CYS A 31 -16.20 29.05 22.56
N SER A 32 -15.62 28.25 23.44
CA SER A 32 -16.05 28.16 24.84
C SER A 32 -14.83 28.18 25.74
N ARG A 33 -14.94 29.04 26.74
CA ARG A 33 -13.89 29.66 27.53
C ARG A 33 -13.70 28.86 28.83
N GLY A 34 -12.48 28.34 29.02
CA GLY A 34 -11.82 28.14 30.33
C GLY A 34 -12.36 27.09 31.32
N SER A 35 -11.53 26.08 31.60
CA SER A 35 -10.92 25.86 32.93
C SER A 35 -9.98 24.63 32.91
N PRO A 36 -8.99 24.57 33.81
CA PRO A 36 -7.74 23.85 33.58
C PRO A 36 -7.73 22.42 34.13
N ALA A 37 -6.74 21.66 33.63
CA ALA A 37 -6.17 20.45 34.22
C ALA A 37 -7.04 19.18 34.20
N SER A 38 -6.83 18.40 33.14
CA SER A 38 -6.23 17.09 33.37
C SER A 38 -5.10 16.96 32.36
N PRO A 39 -3.86 16.62 32.77
CA PRO A 39 -2.90 16.14 31.79
C PRO A 39 -3.54 14.92 31.16
N VAL A 40 -3.92 15.02 29.89
CA VAL A 40 -4.02 13.85 29.04
C VAL A 40 -2.67 13.19 29.22
N SER A 41 -2.66 12.11 30.00
CA SER A 41 -1.55 11.17 29.95
C SER A 41 -1.30 10.96 28.47
N PRO A 42 -0.08 11.20 27.94
CA PRO A 42 0.21 10.66 26.63
C PRO A 42 -0.19 9.21 26.78
N SER A 43 -1.23 8.78 26.05
CA SER A 43 -1.49 7.36 25.92
C SER A 43 -0.13 6.84 25.53
N ASP A 44 0.48 6.10 26.45
CA ASP A 44 1.60 5.24 26.17
C ASP A 44 1.11 4.39 25.00
N ARG A 45 1.31 4.89 23.78
CA ARG A 45 1.60 4.06 22.63
C ARG A 45 2.97 3.48 22.91
N THR A 46 3.06 2.71 23.99
CA THR A 46 3.72 1.43 23.91
C THR A 46 2.90 0.66 22.89
N THR A 47 3.16 0.95 21.61
CA THR A 47 2.85 0.04 20.53
C THR A 47 3.60 -1.21 20.93
N SER A 48 2.88 -2.15 21.57
CA SER A 48 3.33 -3.55 21.58
C SER A 48 3.79 -3.81 20.16
N PRO A 49 5.03 -4.29 19.93
CA PRO A 49 5.60 -4.41 18.60
C PRO A 49 4.54 -5.03 17.71
N GLY A 50 3.97 -4.19 16.84
CA GLY A 50 2.68 -4.45 16.25
C GLY A 50 2.85 -5.68 15.40
N ARG A 51 2.16 -6.78 15.74
CA ARG A 51 2.16 -7.97 14.89
C ARG A 51 1.66 -7.53 13.51
N ALA A 52 2.56 -7.58 12.53
CA ALA A 52 2.29 -7.27 11.14
C ALA A 52 2.21 -8.59 10.37
N TRP A 53 1.55 -8.57 9.23
CA TRP A 53 1.65 -9.64 8.25
C TRP A 53 2.69 -9.25 7.22
N LEU A 54 3.52 -10.23 6.84
CA LEU A 54 4.54 -10.08 5.81
C LEU A 54 4.40 -11.21 4.82
N ALA A 55 4.37 -10.88 3.54
CA ALA A 55 4.63 -11.82 2.48
C ALA A 55 6.07 -11.65 1.99
N VAL A 56 6.84 -12.73 1.98
CA VAL A 56 8.18 -12.75 1.39
C VAL A 56 8.06 -13.22 -0.06
N LEU A 57 8.47 -12.37 -0.99
CA LEU A 57 8.42 -12.63 -2.43
C LEU A 57 9.75 -13.19 -2.92
N ASP A 58 10.86 -12.68 -2.41
CA ASP A 58 12.20 -13.12 -2.76
C ASP A 58 13.18 -12.91 -1.60
N ALA A 59 14.34 -13.57 -1.65
CA ALA A 59 15.39 -13.41 -0.65
C ALA A 59 16.78 -13.67 -1.21
N ALA A 60 17.72 -12.80 -0.87
CA ALA A 60 19.09 -12.81 -1.37
C ALA A 60 20.12 -12.54 -0.25
N GLU A 61 21.38 -12.94 -0.47
CA GLU A 61 22.46 -12.62 0.47
C GLU A 61 22.88 -11.14 0.38
N ASP A 62 22.85 -10.58 -0.84
CA ASP A 62 23.10 -9.16 -1.12
C ASP A 62 21.76 -8.46 -1.46
N PRO A 63 21.41 -7.34 -0.80
CA PRO A 63 20.18 -6.61 -1.10
C PRO A 63 20.12 -6.06 -2.53
N ASN A 64 21.25 -5.76 -3.18
CA ASN A 64 21.27 -5.24 -4.55
C ASN A 64 20.76 -6.25 -5.58
N GLU A 65 20.81 -7.55 -5.26
CA GLU A 65 20.24 -8.60 -6.11
C GLU A 65 18.70 -8.53 -6.17
N LEU A 66 18.08 -7.84 -5.20
CA LEU A 66 16.63 -7.65 -5.12
C LEU A 66 16.14 -6.41 -5.88
N ASP A 67 17.03 -5.53 -6.35
CA ASP A 67 16.66 -4.23 -6.93
C ASP A 67 15.74 -4.35 -8.16
N THR A 68 16.04 -5.29 -9.07
CA THR A 68 15.20 -5.50 -10.26
C THR A 68 13.80 -5.97 -9.87
N ARG A 69 13.72 -6.94 -8.96
CA ARG A 69 12.44 -7.45 -8.43
C ARG A 69 11.66 -6.39 -7.66
N TYR A 70 12.36 -5.56 -6.89
CA TYR A 70 11.78 -4.44 -6.16
C TYR A 70 11.19 -3.43 -7.14
N ALA A 71 11.96 -3.02 -8.17
CA ALA A 71 11.49 -2.09 -9.19
C ALA A 71 10.27 -2.62 -9.96
N ASP A 72 10.28 -3.90 -10.34
CA ASP A 72 9.14 -4.56 -10.99
C ASP A 72 7.89 -4.55 -10.10
N LEU A 73 8.06 -4.86 -8.81
CA LEU A 73 6.96 -4.86 -7.83
C LEU A 73 6.40 -3.46 -7.60
N VAL A 74 7.26 -2.46 -7.43
CA VAL A 74 6.87 -1.05 -7.27
C VAL A 74 6.16 -0.53 -8.51
N GLY A 75 6.65 -0.85 -9.71
CA GLY A 75 6.02 -0.45 -10.97
C GLY A 75 4.65 -1.08 -11.23
N ALA A 76 4.33 -2.19 -10.55
CA ALA A 76 3.03 -2.85 -10.63
C ALA A 76 2.00 -2.35 -9.59
N LEU A 77 2.44 -1.60 -8.59
CA LEU A 77 1.60 -1.09 -7.50
C LEU A 77 1.24 0.38 -7.70
N ASP A 78 0.09 0.79 -7.15
CA ASP A 78 -0.26 2.21 -7.04
C ASP A 78 0.70 2.94 -6.08
N GLU A 79 0.93 4.24 -6.29
CA GLU A 79 1.91 5.05 -5.51
C GLU A 79 1.72 4.95 -3.99
N ALA A 80 0.47 4.90 -3.51
CA ALA A 80 0.18 4.77 -2.08
C ALA A 80 0.63 3.42 -1.50
N SER A 81 0.57 2.37 -2.32
CA SER A 81 0.87 0.98 -1.94
C SER A 81 2.37 0.69 -1.90
N VAL A 82 3.20 1.53 -2.52
CA VAL A 82 4.67 1.39 -2.53
C VAL A 82 5.26 1.44 -1.12
N THR A 83 4.63 2.19 -0.21
CA THR A 83 5.03 2.27 1.21
C THR A 83 4.93 0.94 1.96
N HIS A 84 4.25 -0.05 1.38
CA HIS A 84 4.12 -1.40 1.92
C HIS A 84 5.21 -2.37 1.43
N VAL A 85 6.08 -1.94 0.50
CA VAL A 85 7.18 -2.76 -0.02
C VAL A 85 8.43 -2.52 0.81
N VAL A 86 9.10 -3.59 1.22
CA VAL A 86 10.31 -3.52 2.06
C VAL A 86 11.40 -4.45 1.53
N VAL A 87 12.64 -3.98 1.64
CA VAL A 87 13.84 -4.82 1.57
C VAL A 87 14.54 -4.67 2.91
N SER A 88 14.70 -5.76 3.64
CA SER A 88 15.28 -5.71 5.00
C SER A 88 15.99 -7.01 5.36
N PRO A 89 17.00 -6.96 6.24
CA PRO A 89 17.59 -8.18 6.80
C PRO A 89 16.51 -9.04 7.48
N SER A 90 16.53 -10.34 7.23
CA SER A 90 15.64 -11.31 7.89
C SER A 90 15.70 -11.23 9.43
N ALA A 91 16.87 -10.90 9.99
CA ALA A 91 17.09 -10.71 11.41
C ALA A 91 16.23 -9.60 12.04
N CYS A 92 15.63 -8.71 11.22
CA CYS A 92 14.70 -7.69 11.66
C CYS A 92 13.30 -8.22 11.98
N TYR A 93 12.99 -9.47 11.61
CA TYR A 93 11.66 -10.05 11.77
C TYR A 93 11.72 -11.32 12.60
N SER A 94 10.97 -11.33 13.69
CA SER A 94 10.66 -12.57 14.40
C SER A 94 9.47 -13.28 13.74
N GLY A 95 9.54 -14.61 13.62
CA GLY A 95 8.50 -15.44 13.01
C GLY A 95 8.73 -15.80 11.54
N LEU A 96 9.81 -15.30 10.92
CA LEU A 96 10.23 -15.77 9.61
C LEU A 96 10.68 -17.25 9.67
N PRO A 97 10.37 -18.04 8.63
CA PRO A 97 10.93 -19.39 8.50
C PRO A 97 12.46 -19.38 8.40
N SER A 98 13.12 -20.33 9.05
CA SER A 98 14.59 -20.41 9.14
C SER A 98 15.32 -20.48 7.80
N ARG A 99 14.63 -20.84 6.72
CA ARG A 99 15.21 -20.77 5.37
C ARG A 99 15.64 -19.34 5.01
N TYR A 100 15.07 -18.30 5.59
CA TYR A 100 15.44 -16.91 5.30
C TYR A 100 16.58 -16.38 6.18
N ASP A 101 17.05 -17.16 7.15
CA ASP A 101 18.09 -16.73 8.10
C ASP A 101 19.36 -16.29 7.36
N GLY A 102 19.92 -15.14 7.78
CA GLY A 102 21.15 -14.58 7.20
C GLY A 102 20.97 -13.88 5.85
N ARG A 103 19.74 -13.80 5.33
CA ARG A 103 19.43 -13.16 4.03
C ARG A 103 18.67 -11.84 4.21
N TYR A 104 18.69 -11.02 3.16
CA TYR A 104 17.74 -9.94 2.94
C TYR A 104 16.47 -10.50 2.31
N VAL A 105 15.32 -10.00 2.74
CA VAL A 105 14.01 -10.39 2.20
C VAL A 105 13.39 -9.20 1.48
N LEU A 106 12.88 -9.44 0.27
CA LEU A 106 11.96 -8.56 -0.41
C LEU A 106 10.54 -9.00 -0.05
N GLY A 107 9.78 -8.08 0.53
CA GLY A 107 8.44 -8.40 1.01
C GLY A 107 7.44 -7.27 0.89
N VAL A 108 6.18 -7.64 1.08
CA VAL A 108 5.07 -6.71 1.24
C VAL A 108 4.47 -6.91 2.62
N TRP A 109 4.29 -5.82 3.38
CA TRP A 109 3.78 -5.87 4.74
C TRP A 109 2.43 -5.16 4.89
N GLY A 110 1.63 -5.59 5.87
CA GLY A 110 0.34 -4.99 6.15
C GLY A 110 -0.20 -5.37 7.52
N ALA A 111 -1.23 -4.67 7.99
CA ALA A 111 -1.82 -4.92 9.31
C ALA A 111 -2.55 -6.27 9.40
N THR A 112 -3.00 -6.83 8.27
CA THR A 112 -3.74 -8.10 8.22
C THR A 112 -3.27 -8.95 7.04
N GLU A 113 -3.47 -10.26 7.13
CA GLU A 113 -3.20 -11.21 6.04
C GLU A 113 -3.98 -10.85 4.77
N HIS A 114 -5.23 -10.41 4.92
CA HIS A 114 -6.08 -10.00 3.81
C HIS A 114 -5.50 -8.78 3.08
N ALA A 115 -5.00 -7.78 3.81
CA ALA A 115 -4.37 -6.60 3.20
C ALA A 115 -3.12 -6.97 2.40
N VAL A 116 -2.28 -7.85 2.94
CA VAL A 116 -1.09 -8.35 2.24
C VAL A 116 -1.47 -9.13 0.98
N ARG A 117 -2.48 -10.02 1.06
CA ARG A 117 -2.97 -10.75 -0.12
C ARG A 117 -3.53 -9.82 -1.19
N ALA A 118 -4.33 -8.82 -0.81
CA ALA A 118 -4.87 -7.84 -1.75
C ALA A 118 -3.75 -7.08 -2.49
N LEU A 119 -2.67 -6.72 -1.79
CA LEU A 119 -1.50 -6.08 -2.41
C LEU A 119 -0.79 -7.01 -3.41
N LEU A 120 -0.61 -8.29 -3.05
CA LEU A 120 -0.03 -9.29 -3.95
C LEU A 120 -0.90 -9.49 -5.19
N ASP A 121 -2.22 -9.57 -5.02
CA ASP A 121 -3.17 -9.74 -6.11
C ASP A 121 -3.14 -8.52 -7.06
N SER A 122 -3.11 -7.30 -6.52
CA SER A 122 -2.97 -6.07 -7.31
C SER A 122 -1.67 -6.02 -8.10
N ALA A 123 -0.55 -6.44 -7.51
CA ALA A 123 0.74 -6.51 -8.18
C ALA A 123 0.88 -7.68 -9.17
N GLY A 124 -0.10 -8.59 -9.24
CA GLY A 124 0.04 -9.85 -9.98
C GLY A 124 1.19 -10.73 -9.46
N ALA A 125 1.60 -10.53 -8.21
CA ALA A 125 2.79 -11.14 -7.63
C ALA A 125 2.43 -12.42 -6.87
N ARG A 126 3.31 -13.42 -6.92
CA ARG A 126 3.18 -14.66 -6.14
C ARG A 126 4.19 -14.64 -5.01
N GLY A 127 3.69 -14.64 -3.76
CA GLY A 127 4.53 -14.77 -2.58
C GLY A 127 5.06 -16.20 -2.40
N GLY A 128 6.31 -16.34 -1.97
CA GLY A 128 6.87 -17.63 -1.53
C GLY A 128 6.42 -18.01 -0.12
N TRP A 129 6.12 -17.02 0.72
CA TRP A 129 5.62 -17.21 2.08
C TRP A 129 4.74 -16.06 2.52
N ILE A 130 3.79 -16.32 3.40
CA ILE A 130 3.02 -15.30 4.10
C ILE A 130 2.83 -15.72 5.56
N GLY A 131 2.99 -14.78 6.48
CA GLY A 131 2.77 -15.04 7.90
C GLY A 131 2.85 -13.80 8.77
N ALA A 132 2.43 -13.95 10.02
CA ALA A 132 2.56 -12.91 11.02
C ALA A 132 4.02 -12.82 11.51
N VAL A 133 4.54 -11.60 11.55
CA VAL A 133 5.88 -11.27 12.06
C VAL A 133 5.80 -10.13 13.06
N ALA A 134 6.80 -10.01 13.93
CA ALA A 134 7.03 -8.77 14.67
C ALA A 134 8.37 -8.18 14.22
N SER A 135 8.35 -6.91 13.82
CA SER A 135 9.56 -6.15 13.48
C SER A 135 10.30 -5.76 14.75
N THR A 136 11.60 -6.02 14.78
CA THR A 136 12.52 -5.63 15.86
C THR A 136 13.48 -4.54 15.42
N CYS A 137 13.60 -4.30 14.12
CA CYS A 137 14.32 -3.15 13.58
C CYS A 137 13.36 -1.95 13.51
N VAL A 138 13.88 -0.79 13.90
CA VAL A 138 13.25 0.49 13.64
C VAL A 138 13.72 0.99 12.27
N ASP A 139 12.80 1.61 11.54
CA ASP A 139 13.06 2.28 10.26
C ASP A 139 13.97 3.50 10.45
#